data_AF-A0A3N5QRN0-F1
#
_entry.id   AF-A0A3N5QRN0-F1
#
_cell.length_a   1.000
_cell.length_b   1.000
_cell.length_c   1.000
_cell.angle_alpha   90.00
_cell.angle_beta   90.00
_cell.angle_gamma   90.00
#
_symmetry.space_group_name_H-M   'P 1'
#
loop_
_entity.id
_entity.type
_entity.pdbx_description
1 polymer ?
#
loop_
_entity_poly.entity_id
_entity_poly.type
_entity_poly.pdbx_seq_one_letter_code
_entity_poly.pdbx_strand_id
1 'polypeptide(L)'
;MLTRILGKSGIEVSAVGMGCWAIGGPLTWAQPGSEPYPAGWGKVDDEESIRAIHAALDGGVNFFDTAANYGAGHSEKVLGRALKGRRESAVIATKFGHIVNEETRTVYGDPDLILKNVRTDVENSMRRLQTDYIDVYQLHHGEYEPERALELRTVLEHLVEEGKIRWYGWSTDLVDRARVFADGEHCTSIQFRLNAIYDDPEMRDLCANFNLAGINKDPLNKGILTGKFSRKSMFSEDDIRSRVSFEDEQIVRRLELVEALRDVLTSGGRSMAQGA
;
A
#
# COMPACT_ATOMS: atom_id res chain seq x y z
N MET A 1 18.82 2.10 -12.81
CA MET A 1 17.87 1.35 -11.96
C MET A 1 17.06 0.43 -12.83
N LEU A 2 16.63 -0.74 -12.33
CA LEU A 2 15.74 -1.64 -13.06
C LEU A 2 14.32 -1.06 -13.10
N THR A 3 13.70 -1.03 -14.27
CA THR A 3 12.35 -0.48 -14.47
C THR A 3 11.37 -1.55 -14.96
N ARG A 4 10.08 -1.24 -14.86
CA ARG A 4 8.93 -2.07 -15.27
C ARG A 4 7.86 -1.18 -15.86
N ILE A 5 7.06 -1.72 -16.78
CA ILE A 5 5.80 -1.08 -17.17
C ILE A 5 4.73 -1.46 -16.15
N LEU A 6 3.99 -0.47 -15.67
CA LEU A 6 2.90 -0.67 -14.72
C LEU A 6 1.67 -1.21 -15.45
N GLY A 7 1.62 -2.52 -15.67
CA GLY A 7 0.50 -3.20 -16.34
C GLY A 7 0.24 -2.62 -17.73
N LYS A 8 -1.03 -2.45 -18.08
CA LYS A 8 -1.45 -1.86 -19.35
C LYS A 8 -1.35 -0.34 -19.43
N SER A 9 -0.87 0.34 -18.38
CA SER A 9 -0.84 1.81 -18.38
C SER A 9 0.17 2.45 -19.33
N GLY A 10 1.22 1.71 -19.71
CA GLY A 10 2.38 2.27 -20.38
C GLY A 10 3.27 3.15 -19.49
N ILE A 11 2.92 3.36 -18.21
CA ILE A 11 3.73 4.12 -17.27
C ILE A 11 4.94 3.28 -16.85
N GLU A 12 6.14 3.81 -17.06
CA GLU A 12 7.38 3.19 -16.59
C GLU A 12 7.67 3.56 -15.13
N VAL A 13 7.87 2.53 -14.31
CA VAL A 13 8.14 2.65 -12.87
C VAL A 13 9.43 1.92 -12.49
N SER A 14 10.09 2.37 -11.43
CA SER A 14 11.17 1.64 -10.78
C SER A 14 10.65 0.29 -10.27
N ALA A 15 11.41 -0.78 -10.49
CA ALA A 15 11.01 -2.13 -10.07
C ALA A 15 10.89 -2.28 -8.55
N VAL A 16 11.52 -1.38 -7.80
CA VAL A 16 11.32 -1.19 -6.36
C VAL A 16 10.71 0.19 -6.16
N GLY A 17 9.59 0.24 -5.45
CA GLY A 17 8.94 1.48 -5.03
C GLY A 17 9.18 1.79 -3.56
N MET A 18 8.75 2.97 -3.12
CA MET A 18 8.72 3.36 -1.72
C MET A 18 7.30 3.23 -1.17
N GLY A 19 7.11 2.32 -0.20
CA GLY A 19 5.89 2.26 0.59
C GLY A 19 5.87 3.34 1.66
N CYS A 20 4.79 4.13 1.72
CA CYS A 20 4.67 5.32 2.56
C CYS A 20 3.81 5.09 3.82
N TRP A 21 3.56 3.84 4.23
CA TRP A 21 2.79 3.58 5.45
C TRP A 21 3.52 4.07 6.71
N ALA A 22 4.82 3.77 6.83
CA ALA A 22 5.63 4.15 7.99
C ALA A 22 5.66 5.67 8.20
N ILE A 23 5.86 6.45 7.13
CA ILE A 23 5.89 7.92 7.21
C ILE A 23 4.53 8.54 7.59
N GLY A 24 3.44 7.76 7.54
CA GLY A 24 2.14 8.19 8.07
C GLY A 24 2.17 8.34 9.59
N GLY A 25 3.02 7.59 10.28
CA GLY A 25 3.09 7.59 11.74
C GLY A 25 1.83 7.03 12.39
N PRO A 26 1.45 7.54 13.58
CA PRO A 26 0.40 6.94 14.38
C PRO A 26 -0.98 7.20 13.77
N LEU A 27 -1.83 6.18 13.88
CA LEU A 27 -3.26 6.26 13.66
C LEU A 27 -3.97 5.29 14.60
N THR A 28 -5.22 5.60 14.91
CA THR A 28 -6.10 4.72 15.68
C THR A 28 -7.19 4.16 14.78
N TRP A 29 -7.30 2.84 14.70
CA TRP A 29 -8.48 2.21 14.12
C TRP A 29 -9.61 2.26 15.13
N ALA A 30 -10.70 2.94 14.79
CA ALA A 30 -11.81 3.23 15.70
C ALA A 30 -13.15 2.79 15.09
N GLN A 31 -13.30 1.49 14.85
CA GLN A 31 -14.54 0.92 14.33
C GLN A 31 -15.70 1.17 15.30
N PRO A 32 -16.82 1.77 14.87
CA PRO A 32 -18.00 1.91 15.71
C PRO A 32 -18.44 0.57 16.31
N GLY A 33 -18.64 0.54 17.62
CA GLY A 33 -19.04 -0.68 18.35
C GLY A 33 -17.90 -1.64 18.68
N SER A 34 -16.64 -1.29 18.40
CA SER A 34 -15.46 -2.08 18.79
C SER A 34 -14.48 -1.24 19.61
N GLU A 35 -13.62 -1.89 20.39
CA GLU A 35 -12.54 -1.22 21.09
C GLU A 35 -11.51 -0.66 20.09
N PRO A 36 -11.16 0.64 20.16
CA PRO A 36 -10.15 1.21 19.28
C PRO A 36 -8.75 0.63 19.54
N TYR A 37 -7.92 0.55 18.51
CA TYR A 37 -6.55 0.06 18.65
C TYR A 37 -5.55 0.80 17.75
N PRO A 38 -4.25 0.82 18.11
CA PRO A 38 -3.19 1.38 17.26
C PRO A 38 -3.08 0.62 15.94
N ALA A 39 -3.19 1.34 14.83
CA ALA A 39 -3.11 0.77 13.49
C ALA A 39 -2.03 1.42 12.61
N GLY A 40 -1.31 2.40 13.15
CA GLY A 40 -0.21 3.09 12.51
C GLY A 40 1.16 2.62 13.00
N TRP A 41 2.18 3.34 12.57
CA TRP A 41 3.51 3.21 13.15
C TRP A 41 3.67 4.18 14.32
N GLY A 42 4.65 3.98 15.19
CA GLY A 42 4.92 4.91 16.28
C GLY A 42 5.26 6.33 15.78
N LYS A 43 5.63 7.23 16.70
CA LYS A 43 5.99 8.60 16.34
C LYS A 43 7.07 8.64 15.25
N VAL A 44 6.81 9.44 14.20
CA VAL A 44 7.75 9.68 13.10
C VAL A 44 8.18 11.14 13.03
N ASP A 45 9.40 11.36 12.56
CA ASP A 45 9.91 12.68 12.19
C ASP A 45 9.65 12.92 10.70
N ASP A 46 8.87 13.96 10.44
CA ASP A 46 8.49 14.41 9.12
C ASP A 46 9.68 14.82 8.26
N GLU A 47 10.68 15.47 8.86
CA GLU A 47 11.85 15.95 8.12
C GLU A 47 12.76 14.79 7.73
N GLU A 48 12.86 13.76 8.58
CA GLU A 48 13.53 12.51 8.23
C GLU A 48 12.77 11.76 7.13
N SER A 49 11.43 11.75 7.20
CA SER A 49 10.59 11.13 6.18
C SER A 49 10.77 11.80 4.81
N ILE A 50 10.87 13.13 4.77
CA ILE A 50 11.16 13.88 3.53
C ILE A 50 12.55 13.58 3.01
N ARG A 51 13.57 13.55 3.88
CA ARG A 51 14.93 13.15 3.49
C ARG A 51 14.96 11.74 2.87
N ALA A 52 14.21 10.79 3.44
CA ALA A 52 14.09 9.44 2.90
C ALA A 52 13.42 9.42 1.52
N ILE A 53 12.35 10.22 1.31
CA ILE A 53 11.70 10.36 0.00
C ILE A 53 12.67 10.95 -1.04
N HIS A 54 13.44 11.99 -0.67
CA HIS A 54 14.44 12.57 -1.57
C HIS A 54 15.56 11.59 -1.87
N ALA A 55 16.06 10.84 -0.88
CA ALA A 55 17.06 9.81 -1.11
C ALA A 55 16.55 8.69 -2.04
N ALA A 56 15.26 8.31 -1.94
CA ALA A 56 14.64 7.37 -2.87
C ALA A 56 14.62 7.92 -4.31
N LEU A 57 14.16 9.17 -4.50
CA LEU A 57 14.16 9.85 -5.79
C LEU A 57 15.57 9.96 -6.39
N ASP A 58 16.55 10.41 -5.61
CA ASP A 58 17.94 10.58 -6.02
C ASP A 58 18.59 9.22 -6.35
N GLY A 59 18.12 8.14 -5.72
CA GLY A 59 18.48 6.76 -6.05
C GLY A 59 17.80 6.21 -7.32
N GLY A 60 16.86 6.95 -7.92
CA GLY A 60 16.13 6.59 -9.13
C GLY A 60 14.76 5.94 -8.89
N VAL A 61 14.30 5.83 -7.64
CA VAL A 61 12.94 5.35 -7.34
C VAL A 61 11.95 6.41 -7.78
N ASN A 62 10.98 6.03 -8.61
CA ASN A 62 9.91 6.94 -9.03
C ASN A 62 8.52 6.47 -8.59
N PHE A 63 8.34 5.24 -8.09
CA PHE A 63 7.04 4.73 -7.67
C PHE A 63 6.82 4.88 -6.16
N PHE A 64 5.78 5.61 -5.76
CA PHE A 64 5.43 5.88 -4.37
C PHE A 64 4.02 5.38 -4.06
N ASP A 65 3.89 4.48 -3.10
CA ASP A 65 2.62 3.91 -2.67
C ASP A 65 2.22 4.43 -1.29
N THR A 66 1.14 5.22 -1.23
CA THR A 66 0.55 5.76 0.00
C THR A 66 -0.93 5.38 0.10
N ALA A 67 -1.65 5.92 1.08
CA ALA A 67 -3.10 5.74 1.22
C ALA A 67 -3.69 6.82 2.14
N ALA A 68 -4.96 7.16 1.93
CA ALA A 68 -5.68 8.10 2.78
C ALA A 68 -5.75 7.65 4.25
N ASN A 69 -5.75 6.35 4.54
CA ASN A 69 -5.77 5.87 5.93
C ASN A 69 -4.40 5.93 6.63
N TYR A 70 -3.27 6.02 5.92
CA TYR A 70 -1.95 6.01 6.54
C TYR A 70 -1.70 7.28 7.36
N GLY A 71 -1.68 7.12 8.69
CA GLY A 71 -1.63 8.25 9.61
C GLY A 71 -2.88 9.13 9.56
N ALA A 72 -4.02 8.59 9.12
CA ALA A 72 -5.25 9.32 8.85
C ALA A 72 -5.01 10.55 7.93
N GLY A 73 -4.44 10.31 6.75
CA GLY A 73 -4.13 11.31 5.73
C GLY A 73 -2.75 11.95 5.88
N HIS A 74 -2.05 11.70 6.98
CA HIS A 74 -0.74 12.30 7.24
C HIS A 74 0.32 11.89 6.19
N SER A 75 0.35 10.62 5.78
CA SER A 75 1.32 10.13 4.79
C SER A 75 1.22 10.89 3.46
N GLU A 76 0.00 11.14 2.97
CA GLU A 76 -0.23 11.93 1.76
C GLU A 76 0.26 13.38 1.90
N LYS A 77 0.08 14.00 3.07
CA LYS A 77 0.58 15.37 3.36
C LYS A 77 2.11 15.43 3.33
N VAL A 78 2.77 14.43 3.94
CA VAL A 78 4.24 14.35 3.97
C VAL A 78 4.78 14.13 2.56
N LEU A 79 4.20 13.20 1.81
CA LEU A 79 4.59 12.92 0.42
C LEU A 79 4.38 14.15 -0.48
N GLY A 80 3.21 14.81 -0.39
CA GLY A 80 2.93 16.03 -1.14
C GLY A 80 3.92 17.16 -0.85
N ARG A 81 4.28 17.36 0.43
CA ARG A 81 5.32 18.34 0.82
C ARG A 81 6.69 17.97 0.25
N ALA A 82 7.07 16.68 0.29
CA ALA A 82 8.36 16.20 -0.23
C ALA A 82 8.48 16.38 -1.75
N LEU A 83 7.37 16.23 -2.49
CA LEU A 83 7.31 16.30 -3.95
C LEU A 83 7.01 17.70 -4.50
N LYS A 84 6.91 18.73 -3.65
CA LYS A 84 6.69 20.10 -4.10
C LYS A 84 7.75 20.52 -5.12
N GLY A 85 7.31 20.90 -6.32
CA GLY A 85 8.19 21.27 -7.45
C GLY A 85 8.85 20.09 -8.17
N ARG A 86 8.53 18.84 -7.79
CA ARG A 86 9.07 17.59 -8.37
C ARG A 86 7.98 16.54 -8.63
N ARG A 87 6.71 16.96 -8.80
CA ARG A 87 5.55 16.07 -8.96
C ARG A 87 5.69 15.11 -10.15
N GLU A 88 6.23 15.60 -11.27
CA GLU A 88 6.42 14.81 -12.50
C GLU A 88 7.53 13.75 -12.38
N SER A 89 8.40 13.86 -11.37
CA SER A 89 9.45 12.86 -11.10
C SER A 89 8.92 11.64 -10.35
N ALA A 90 7.66 11.64 -9.92
CA ALA A 90 7.05 10.58 -9.13
C ALA A 90 5.75 10.07 -9.78
N VAL A 91 5.56 8.75 -9.74
CA VAL A 91 4.31 8.05 -10.00
C VAL A 91 3.69 7.73 -8.65
N ILE A 92 2.55 8.35 -8.34
CA ILE A 92 1.89 8.21 -7.04
C ILE A 92 0.71 7.25 -7.14
N ALA A 93 0.79 6.17 -6.38
CA ALA A 93 -0.33 5.29 -6.11
C ALA A 93 -0.90 5.61 -4.72
N THR A 94 -2.15 6.06 -4.63
CA THR A 94 -2.86 6.23 -3.35
C THR A 94 -4.14 5.41 -3.31
N LYS A 95 -4.79 5.35 -2.14
CA LYS A 95 -5.92 4.45 -1.89
C LYS A 95 -7.03 5.10 -1.09
N PHE A 96 -8.24 4.60 -1.30
CA PHE A 96 -9.48 5.05 -0.67
C PHE A 96 -10.35 3.89 -0.15
N GLY A 97 -11.54 4.21 0.37
CA GLY A 97 -12.50 3.21 0.86
C GLY A 97 -12.48 3.00 2.37
N HIS A 98 -11.87 3.93 3.10
CA HIS A 98 -11.95 4.03 4.55
C HIS A 98 -12.39 5.43 4.95
N ILE A 99 -13.12 5.56 6.05
CA ILE A 99 -13.48 6.86 6.61
C ILE A 99 -12.29 7.37 7.41
N VAL A 100 -11.82 8.56 7.07
CA VAL A 100 -10.61 9.17 7.64
C VAL A 100 -10.99 10.45 8.36
N ASN A 101 -10.68 10.53 9.65
CA ASN A 101 -10.76 11.76 10.43
C ASN A 101 -9.34 12.27 10.74
N GLU A 102 -8.95 13.36 10.05
CA GLU A 102 -7.62 13.95 10.18
C GLU A 102 -7.39 14.64 11.53
N GLU A 103 -8.44 15.17 12.16
CA GLU A 103 -8.35 15.90 13.43
C GLU A 103 -8.11 14.94 14.59
N THR A 104 -8.90 13.87 14.66
CA THR A 104 -8.78 12.85 15.72
C THR A 104 -7.74 11.78 15.40
N ARG A 105 -7.15 11.80 14.18
CA ARG A 105 -6.27 10.76 13.63
C ARG A 105 -6.86 9.36 13.71
N THR A 106 -8.17 9.25 13.48
CA THR A 106 -8.89 7.98 13.49
C THR A 106 -9.29 7.53 12.10
N VAL A 107 -9.37 6.23 11.92
CA VAL A 107 -9.86 5.59 10.69
C VAL A 107 -10.82 4.46 11.04
N TYR A 108 -11.85 4.25 10.23
CA TYR A 108 -12.68 3.06 10.30
C TYR A 108 -13.19 2.61 8.92
N GLY A 109 -13.74 1.39 8.86
CA GLY A 109 -14.34 0.83 7.66
C GLY A 109 -15.86 1.00 7.67
N ASP A 110 -16.40 1.43 6.54
CA ASP A 110 -17.84 1.42 6.27
C ASP A 110 -18.06 1.18 4.77
N PRO A 111 -18.32 -0.07 4.35
CA PRO A 111 -18.56 -0.40 2.96
C PRO A 111 -19.69 0.44 2.33
N ASP A 112 -20.73 0.79 3.08
CA ASP A 112 -21.91 1.53 2.61
C ASP A 112 -21.62 2.96 2.18
N LEU A 113 -20.49 3.50 2.65
CA LEU A 113 -20.04 4.85 2.32
C LEU A 113 -19.01 4.90 1.19
N ILE A 114 -18.36 3.79 0.83
CA ILE A 114 -17.28 3.78 -0.18
C ILE A 114 -17.75 4.37 -1.52
N LEU A 115 -18.84 3.84 -2.07
CA LEU A 115 -19.38 4.31 -3.36
C LEU A 115 -19.88 5.76 -3.27
N LYS A 116 -20.45 6.16 -2.13
CA LYS A 116 -20.97 7.51 -1.91
C LYS A 116 -19.85 8.55 -1.80
N ASN A 117 -18.71 8.16 -1.25
CA ASN A 117 -17.63 9.07 -0.90
C ASN A 117 -16.49 9.12 -1.91
N VAL A 118 -16.35 8.14 -2.83
CA VAL A 118 -15.19 8.04 -3.74
C VAL A 118 -14.80 9.35 -4.43
N ARG A 119 -15.79 10.16 -4.85
CA ARG A 119 -15.56 11.48 -5.47
C ARG A 119 -15.03 12.52 -4.48
N THR A 120 -15.50 12.52 -3.24
CA THR A 120 -14.96 13.38 -2.17
C THR A 120 -13.58 12.89 -1.73
N ASP A 121 -13.37 11.58 -1.68
CA ASP A 121 -12.12 10.97 -1.24
C ASP A 121 -10.96 11.27 -2.20
N VAL A 122 -11.22 11.30 -3.51
CA VAL A 122 -10.18 11.63 -4.51
C VAL A 122 -9.75 13.09 -4.39
N GLU A 123 -10.70 14.02 -4.20
CA GLU A 123 -10.40 15.45 -3.97
C GLU A 123 -9.61 15.65 -2.68
N ASN A 124 -10.00 14.94 -1.61
CA ASN A 124 -9.30 14.99 -0.34
C ASN A 124 -7.85 14.49 -0.46
N SER A 125 -7.64 13.42 -1.23
CA SER A 125 -6.30 12.86 -1.49
C SER A 125 -5.45 13.83 -2.31
N MET A 126 -5.99 14.39 -3.40
CA MET A 126 -5.34 15.42 -4.22
C MET A 126 -4.95 16.65 -3.41
N ARG A 127 -5.86 17.15 -2.54
CA ARG A 127 -5.58 18.25 -1.62
C ARG A 127 -4.41 17.96 -0.69
N ARG A 128 -4.35 16.77 -0.08
CA ARG A 128 -3.26 16.38 0.82
C ARG A 128 -1.94 16.21 0.07
N LEU A 129 -1.99 15.61 -1.12
CA LEU A 129 -0.84 15.43 -2.01
C LEU A 129 -0.39 16.73 -2.69
N GLN A 130 -1.18 17.80 -2.63
CA GLN A 130 -0.91 19.09 -3.29
C GLN A 130 -0.70 18.93 -4.80
N THR A 131 -1.56 18.15 -5.45
CA THR A 131 -1.53 17.85 -6.88
C THR A 131 -2.94 17.89 -7.44
N ASP A 132 -3.06 18.03 -8.75
CA ASP A 132 -4.31 18.04 -9.53
C ASP A 132 -4.63 16.69 -10.19
N TYR A 133 -3.76 15.68 -10.06
CA TYR A 133 -3.98 14.33 -10.56
C TYR A 133 -3.28 13.25 -9.73
N ILE A 134 -3.84 12.04 -9.73
CA ILE A 134 -3.26 10.83 -9.14
C ILE A 134 -2.91 9.85 -10.25
N ASP A 135 -1.72 9.24 -10.23
CA ASP A 135 -1.32 8.29 -11.28
C ASP A 135 -2.10 6.98 -11.16
N VAL A 136 -2.23 6.43 -9.95
CA VAL A 136 -3.00 5.20 -9.68
C VAL A 136 -3.85 5.38 -8.43
N TYR A 137 -5.17 5.22 -8.55
CA TYR A 137 -6.09 5.30 -7.43
C TYR A 137 -6.70 3.93 -7.11
N GLN A 138 -6.45 3.40 -5.91
CA GLN A 138 -6.75 2.01 -5.59
C GLN A 138 -7.84 1.89 -4.52
N LEU A 139 -8.78 0.95 -4.71
CA LEU A 139 -9.68 0.56 -3.63
C LEU A 139 -8.88 -0.17 -2.54
N HIS A 140 -8.96 0.30 -1.29
CA HIS A 140 -8.21 -0.27 -0.16
C HIS A 140 -9.02 -1.28 0.66
N HIS A 141 -10.35 -1.27 0.54
CA HIS A 141 -11.21 -2.24 1.21
C HIS A 141 -11.18 -3.56 0.43
N GLY A 142 -10.30 -4.49 0.85
CA GLY A 142 -9.99 -5.71 0.10
C GLY A 142 -11.18 -6.67 -0.09
N GLU A 143 -12.13 -6.65 0.84
CA GLU A 143 -13.27 -7.56 0.87
C GLU A 143 -14.56 -6.96 0.27
N TYR A 144 -14.46 -5.81 -0.40
CA TYR A 144 -15.65 -5.12 -0.92
C TYR A 144 -16.44 -6.00 -1.88
N GLU A 145 -17.77 -6.00 -1.73
CA GLU A 145 -18.64 -6.91 -2.48
C GLU A 145 -18.56 -6.69 -4.00
N PRO A 146 -18.47 -7.75 -4.83
CA PRO A 146 -18.29 -7.66 -6.28
C PRO A 146 -19.35 -6.83 -6.98
N GLU A 147 -20.61 -7.01 -6.59
CA GLU A 147 -21.75 -6.34 -7.19
C GLU A 147 -21.63 -4.82 -7.01
N ARG A 148 -21.19 -4.39 -5.83
CA ARG A 148 -20.97 -2.98 -5.50
C ARG A 148 -19.69 -2.45 -6.15
N ALA A 149 -18.67 -3.30 -6.27
CA ALA A 149 -17.41 -2.98 -6.94
C ALA A 149 -17.61 -2.71 -8.45
N LEU A 150 -18.59 -3.34 -9.10
CA LEU A 150 -18.95 -3.04 -10.49
C LEU A 150 -19.42 -1.59 -10.68
N GLU A 151 -20.32 -1.13 -9.80
CA GLU A 151 -20.78 0.27 -9.82
C GLU A 151 -19.62 1.24 -9.53
N LEU A 152 -18.79 0.90 -8.54
CA LEU A 152 -17.60 1.68 -8.20
C LEU A 152 -16.63 1.79 -9.37
N ARG A 153 -16.42 0.71 -10.12
CA ARG A 153 -15.56 0.69 -11.32
C ARG A 153 -16.04 1.72 -12.34
N THR A 154 -17.35 1.82 -12.59
CA THR A 154 -17.91 2.84 -13.48
C THR A 154 -17.61 4.26 -13.00
N VAL A 155 -17.63 4.51 -11.69
CA VAL A 155 -17.25 5.83 -11.15
C VAL A 155 -15.76 6.10 -11.35
N LEU A 156 -14.90 5.09 -11.19
CA LEU A 156 -13.46 5.22 -11.43
C LEU A 156 -13.15 5.50 -12.91
N GLU A 157 -13.86 4.89 -13.86
CA GLU A 157 -13.72 5.22 -15.29
C GLU A 157 -14.05 6.69 -15.56
N HIS A 158 -15.15 7.22 -15.01
CA HIS A 158 -15.46 8.65 -15.15
C HIS A 158 -14.39 9.54 -14.50
N LEU A 159 -13.78 9.14 -13.38
CA LEU A 159 -12.67 9.90 -12.78
C LEU A 159 -11.42 9.92 -13.67
N VAL A 160 -11.22 8.89 -14.50
CA VAL A 160 -10.18 8.88 -15.54
C VAL A 160 -10.52 9.86 -16.66
N GLU A 161 -11.76 9.84 -17.16
CA GLU A 161 -12.23 10.78 -18.17
C GLU A 161 -12.15 12.25 -17.70
N GLU A 162 -12.41 12.50 -16.42
CA GLU A 162 -12.27 13.80 -15.76
C GLU A 162 -10.81 14.23 -15.57
N GLY A 163 -9.84 13.33 -15.78
CA GLY A 163 -8.40 13.60 -15.62
C GLY A 163 -7.91 13.65 -14.17
N LYS A 164 -8.76 13.32 -13.19
CA LYS A 164 -8.41 13.35 -11.76
C LYS A 164 -7.52 12.18 -11.36
N ILE A 165 -7.72 11.04 -12.01
CA ILE A 165 -6.87 9.87 -11.87
C ILE A 165 -6.44 9.42 -13.27
N ARG A 166 -5.24 8.85 -13.43
CA ARG A 166 -4.80 8.34 -14.73
C ARG A 166 -5.18 6.88 -14.91
N TRP A 167 -5.06 6.10 -13.83
CA TRP A 167 -5.41 4.68 -13.76
C TRP A 167 -5.98 4.36 -12.39
N TYR A 168 -6.58 3.20 -12.26
CA TYR A 168 -7.04 2.68 -10.99
C TYR A 168 -6.62 1.22 -10.76
N GLY A 169 -6.85 0.74 -9.54
CA GLY A 169 -6.56 -0.64 -9.15
C GLY A 169 -7.32 -1.06 -7.90
N TRP A 170 -7.01 -2.25 -7.40
CA TRP A 170 -7.58 -2.75 -6.14
C TRP A 170 -6.48 -3.38 -5.29
N SER A 171 -6.37 -2.97 -4.03
CA SER A 171 -5.60 -3.68 -3.01
C SER A 171 -6.47 -4.78 -2.38
N THR A 172 -6.34 -6.01 -2.86
CA THR A 172 -7.09 -7.19 -2.38
C THR A 172 -6.23 -8.44 -2.50
N ASP A 173 -6.44 -9.39 -1.58
CA ASP A 173 -5.84 -10.72 -1.61
C ASP A 173 -6.86 -11.77 -2.13
N LEU A 174 -7.98 -11.32 -2.69
CA LEU A 174 -9.08 -12.17 -3.18
C LEU A 174 -9.16 -12.08 -4.71
N VAL A 175 -8.93 -13.21 -5.39
CA VAL A 175 -8.83 -13.29 -6.86
C VAL A 175 -10.15 -12.94 -7.53
N ASP A 176 -11.27 -13.37 -6.98
CA ASP A 176 -12.61 -13.07 -7.47
C ASP A 176 -12.94 -11.58 -7.37
N ARG A 177 -12.45 -10.89 -6.34
CA ARG A 177 -12.55 -9.43 -6.21
C ARG A 177 -11.66 -8.73 -7.25
N ALA A 178 -10.40 -9.14 -7.37
CA ALA A 178 -9.47 -8.60 -8.38
C ALA A 178 -10.01 -8.74 -9.81
N ARG A 179 -10.65 -9.88 -10.12
CA ARG A 179 -11.27 -10.17 -11.41
C ARG A 179 -12.30 -9.12 -11.83
N VAL A 180 -13.08 -8.58 -10.90
CA VAL A 180 -14.08 -7.52 -11.18
C VAL A 180 -13.41 -6.27 -11.75
N PHE A 181 -12.28 -5.86 -11.19
CA PHE A 181 -11.56 -4.69 -11.66
C PHE A 181 -10.75 -4.98 -12.93
N ALA A 182 -10.25 -6.20 -13.11
CA ALA A 182 -9.45 -6.59 -14.27
C ALA A 182 -10.14 -6.37 -15.63
N ASP A 183 -11.47 -6.45 -15.68
CA ASP A 183 -12.29 -6.15 -16.87
C ASP A 183 -12.42 -4.66 -17.19
N GLY A 184 -12.03 -3.79 -16.26
CA GLY A 184 -12.09 -2.35 -16.45
C GLY A 184 -11.05 -1.84 -17.45
N GLU A 185 -11.39 -0.84 -18.25
CA GLU A 185 -10.53 -0.30 -19.30
C GLU A 185 -9.23 0.27 -18.70
N HIS A 186 -9.38 1.08 -17.64
CA HIS A 186 -8.27 1.75 -16.97
C HIS A 186 -7.84 1.12 -15.64
N CYS A 187 -8.22 -0.14 -15.38
CA CYS A 187 -7.63 -0.91 -14.27
C CYS A 187 -6.21 -1.34 -14.66
N THR A 188 -5.17 -0.89 -13.96
CA THR A 188 -3.79 -1.17 -14.36
C THR A 188 -3.02 -2.08 -13.41
N SER A 189 -3.51 -2.24 -12.18
CA SER A 189 -2.78 -2.94 -11.14
C SER A 189 -3.68 -3.57 -10.08
N ILE A 190 -3.23 -4.70 -9.54
CA ILE A 190 -3.77 -5.31 -8.33
C ILE A 190 -2.65 -5.33 -7.28
N GLN A 191 -2.96 -4.89 -6.07
CA GLN A 191 -2.02 -4.93 -4.96
C GLN A 191 -2.35 -6.05 -3.98
N PHE A 192 -1.48 -7.05 -3.90
CA PHE A 192 -1.72 -8.28 -3.13
C PHE A 192 -0.45 -8.72 -2.40
N ARG A 193 -0.63 -9.54 -1.37
CA ARG A 193 0.47 -10.03 -0.54
C ARG A 193 1.29 -11.04 -1.33
N LEU A 194 2.59 -10.79 -1.44
CA LEU A 194 3.52 -11.75 -2.03
C LEU A 194 4.88 -11.66 -1.32
N ASN A 195 5.50 -12.76 -0.95
CA ASN A 195 6.88 -12.76 -0.43
C ASN A 195 7.39 -14.20 -0.40
N ALA A 196 8.61 -14.41 0.10
CA ALA A 196 9.21 -15.74 0.18
C ALA A 196 8.43 -16.76 1.02
N ILE A 197 7.44 -16.33 1.83
CA ILE A 197 6.62 -17.20 2.69
C ILE A 197 5.17 -17.31 2.18
N TYR A 198 4.67 -16.27 1.51
CA TYR A 198 3.32 -16.19 1.01
C TYR A 198 3.35 -16.06 -0.52
N ASP A 199 2.94 -17.12 -1.21
CA ASP A 199 2.73 -17.11 -2.65
C ASP A 199 1.24 -17.06 -2.98
N ASP A 200 0.91 -16.49 -4.13
CA ASP A 200 -0.44 -16.46 -4.69
C ASP A 200 -0.35 -16.69 -6.22
N PRO A 201 -0.32 -17.96 -6.67
CA PRO A 201 -0.23 -18.28 -8.09
C PRO A 201 -1.44 -17.79 -8.88
N GLU A 202 -2.65 -17.91 -8.33
CA GLU A 202 -3.89 -17.54 -9.02
C GLU A 202 -3.96 -16.03 -9.27
N MET A 203 -3.56 -15.20 -8.29
CA MET A 203 -3.50 -13.75 -8.48
C MET A 203 -2.41 -13.34 -9.49
N ARG A 204 -1.26 -14.02 -9.49
CA ARG A 204 -0.20 -13.77 -10.49
C ARG A 204 -0.66 -14.13 -11.89
N ASP A 205 -1.32 -15.27 -12.06
CA ASP A 205 -1.88 -15.70 -13.34
C ASP A 205 -2.96 -14.73 -13.82
N LEU A 206 -3.83 -14.26 -12.92
CA LEU A 206 -4.82 -13.22 -13.23
C LEU A 206 -4.13 -11.94 -13.70
N CYS A 207 -3.11 -11.45 -12.99
CA CYS A 207 -2.38 -10.25 -13.39
C CYS A 207 -1.73 -10.43 -14.77
N ALA A 208 -1.10 -11.58 -15.03
CA ALA A 208 -0.48 -11.88 -16.31
C ALA A 208 -1.51 -11.94 -17.46
N ASN A 209 -2.63 -12.63 -17.26
CA ASN A 209 -3.67 -12.83 -18.26
C ASN A 209 -4.39 -11.53 -18.65
N PHE A 210 -4.52 -10.59 -17.72
CA PHE A 210 -5.20 -9.30 -17.94
C PHE A 210 -4.24 -8.13 -18.15
N ASN A 211 -2.94 -8.39 -18.28
CA ASN A 211 -1.89 -7.37 -18.40
C ASN A 211 -1.95 -6.30 -17.28
N LEU A 212 -2.07 -6.76 -16.03
CA LEU A 212 -2.07 -5.92 -14.84
C LEU A 212 -0.71 -6.02 -14.14
N ALA A 213 -0.26 -4.92 -13.55
CA ALA A 213 0.85 -4.96 -12.61
C ALA A 213 0.41 -5.60 -11.29
N GLY A 214 1.14 -6.62 -10.85
CA GLY A 214 1.08 -7.08 -9.48
C GLY A 214 1.94 -6.18 -8.58
N ILE A 215 1.31 -5.34 -7.76
CA ILE A 215 2.01 -4.55 -6.75
C ILE A 215 2.12 -5.39 -5.48
N ASN A 216 3.32 -5.80 -5.14
CA ASN A 216 3.54 -6.62 -3.97
C ASN A 216 3.45 -5.78 -2.67
N LYS A 217 2.41 -6.03 -1.86
CA LYS A 217 2.36 -5.52 -0.47
C LYS A 217 2.98 -6.53 0.49
N ASP A 218 3.76 -6.02 1.44
CA ASP A 218 4.42 -6.81 2.48
C ASP A 218 5.57 -7.75 2.00
N PRO A 219 6.49 -7.28 1.12
CA PRO A 219 7.59 -8.11 0.62
C PRO A 219 8.53 -8.60 1.73
N LEU A 220 8.64 -7.85 2.83
CA LEU A 220 9.48 -8.18 3.98
C LEU A 220 8.70 -8.73 5.19
N ASN A 221 7.41 -9.03 5.03
CA ASN A 221 6.53 -9.51 6.10
C ASN A 221 6.64 -8.69 7.40
N LYS A 222 6.43 -7.36 7.29
CA LYS A 222 6.58 -6.36 8.36
C LYS A 222 7.94 -6.40 9.07
N GLY A 223 8.96 -6.87 8.36
CA GLY A 223 10.35 -6.97 8.80
C GLY A 223 10.78 -8.37 9.23
N ILE A 224 9.89 -9.36 9.31
CA ILE A 224 10.23 -10.74 9.70
C ILE A 224 11.29 -11.33 8.76
N LEU A 225 11.15 -11.11 7.46
CA LEU A 225 12.11 -11.60 6.44
C LEU A 225 13.47 -10.93 6.46
N THR A 226 13.66 -9.88 7.27
CA THR A 226 15.00 -9.27 7.46
C THR A 226 15.90 -10.08 8.39
N GLY A 227 15.33 -11.07 9.09
CA GLY A 227 16.07 -11.91 10.03
C GLY A 227 16.49 -11.22 11.33
N LYS A 228 15.97 -10.00 11.60
CA LYS A 228 16.33 -9.20 12.78
C LYS A 228 15.51 -9.50 14.03
N PHE A 229 14.42 -10.24 13.91
CA PHE A 229 13.51 -10.54 15.01
C PHE A 229 13.80 -11.90 15.62
N SER A 230 13.46 -12.05 16.90
CA SER A 230 13.55 -13.30 17.64
C SER A 230 12.30 -13.47 18.51
N ARG A 231 12.17 -14.60 19.21
CA ARG A 231 11.08 -14.84 20.19
C ARG A 231 11.03 -13.81 21.32
N LYS A 232 12.10 -13.03 21.53
CA LYS A 232 12.19 -11.97 22.55
C LYS A 232 11.92 -10.57 22.02
N SER A 233 11.61 -10.43 20.72
CA SER A 233 11.32 -9.13 20.13
C SER A 233 10.03 -8.55 20.71
N MET A 234 10.09 -7.28 21.09
CA MET A 234 8.95 -6.51 21.57
C MET A 234 8.84 -5.22 20.76
N PHE A 235 7.63 -4.70 20.66
CA PHE A 235 7.33 -3.43 20.03
C PHE A 235 6.67 -2.49 21.04
N SER A 236 6.82 -1.19 20.86
CA SER A 236 6.11 -0.20 21.66
C SER A 236 4.60 -0.31 21.43
N GLU A 237 3.79 0.06 22.42
CA GLU A 237 2.33 -0.06 22.37
C GLU A 237 1.71 0.69 21.17
N ASP A 238 2.33 1.79 20.74
CA ASP A 238 1.92 2.63 19.62
C ASP A 238 2.33 2.10 18.23
N ASP A 239 2.99 0.95 18.16
CA ASP A 239 3.36 0.27 16.91
C ASP A 239 2.29 -0.75 16.50
N ILE A 240 1.86 -0.76 15.24
CA ILE A 240 0.92 -1.77 14.70
C ILE A 240 1.32 -3.22 15.00
N ARG A 241 2.62 -3.50 15.16
CA ARG A 241 3.13 -4.84 15.47
C ARG A 241 3.05 -5.19 16.95
N SER A 242 2.70 -4.26 17.84
CA SER A 242 2.50 -4.54 19.28
C SER A 242 1.42 -5.60 19.53
N ARG A 243 0.49 -5.75 18.58
CA ARG A 243 -0.56 -6.77 18.58
C ARG A 243 -0.08 -8.17 18.20
N VAL A 244 1.17 -8.30 17.72
CA VAL A 244 1.76 -9.58 17.38
C VAL A 244 2.49 -10.13 18.60
N SER A 245 2.03 -11.28 19.09
CA SER A 245 2.79 -12.04 20.09
C SER A 245 3.86 -12.87 19.39
N PHE A 246 5.12 -12.74 19.81
CA PHE A 246 6.22 -13.61 19.33
C PHE A 246 6.26 -14.97 20.05
N GLU A 247 5.31 -15.21 20.95
CA GLU A 247 5.02 -16.52 21.53
C GLU A 247 3.92 -17.26 20.75
N ASP A 248 3.20 -16.58 19.84
CA ASP A 248 2.23 -17.19 18.95
C ASP A 248 2.93 -18.23 18.05
N GLU A 249 2.42 -19.47 18.05
CA GLU A 249 2.97 -20.57 17.27
C GLU A 249 3.09 -20.25 15.78
N GLN A 250 2.18 -19.46 15.21
CA GLN A 250 2.24 -19.06 13.80
C GLN A 250 3.43 -18.13 13.55
N ILE A 251 3.73 -17.22 14.47
CA ILE A 251 4.88 -16.31 14.35
C ILE A 251 6.18 -17.08 14.56
N VAL A 252 6.21 -17.99 15.52
CA VAL A 252 7.35 -18.89 15.74
C VAL A 252 7.65 -19.71 14.48
N ARG A 253 6.64 -20.33 13.88
CA ARG A 253 6.79 -21.07 12.61
C ARG A 253 7.31 -20.20 11.48
N ARG A 254 6.86 -18.94 11.39
CA ARG A 254 7.39 -17.98 10.39
C ARG A 254 8.86 -17.67 10.63
N LEU A 255 9.27 -17.45 11.88
CA LEU A 255 10.68 -17.22 12.22
C LEU A 255 11.56 -18.42 11.85
N GLU A 256 11.10 -19.63 12.15
CA GLU A 256 11.79 -20.87 11.78
C GLU A 256 11.91 -21.05 10.26
N LEU A 257 10.86 -20.70 9.51
CA LEU A 257 10.89 -20.69 8.05
C LEU A 257 11.87 -19.65 7.49
N VAL A 258 11.90 -18.43 8.04
CA VAL A 258 12.89 -17.41 7.64
C VAL A 258 14.31 -17.90 7.86
N GLU A 259 14.57 -18.56 9.00
CA GLU A 259 15.88 -19.13 9.28
C GLU A 259 16.25 -20.24 8.29
N ALA A 260 15.31 -21.12 7.96
CA ALA A 260 15.51 -22.18 6.96
C ALA A 260 15.80 -21.62 5.55
N LEU A 261 15.34 -20.40 5.24
CA LEU A 261 15.60 -19.73 3.96
C LEU A 261 16.90 -18.90 3.95
N ARG A 262 17.58 -18.74 5.10
CA ARG A 262 18.72 -17.81 5.24
C ARG A 262 19.81 -18.02 4.21
N ASP A 263 20.25 -19.25 4.00
CA ASP A 263 21.34 -19.56 3.06
C ASP A 263 20.96 -19.19 1.62
N VAL A 264 19.70 -19.41 1.24
CA VAL A 264 19.18 -19.07 -0.09
C VAL A 264 19.10 -17.55 -0.25
N LEU A 265 18.53 -16.85 0.73
CA LEU A 265 18.36 -15.38 0.67
C LEU A 265 19.71 -14.64 0.73
N THR A 266 20.69 -15.17 1.45
CA THR A 266 22.03 -14.56 1.58
C THR A 266 23.03 -15.03 0.53
N SER A 267 22.64 -15.96 -0.34
CA SER A 267 23.49 -16.43 -1.43
C SER A 267 23.98 -15.27 -2.30
N GLY A 268 25.25 -15.33 -2.72
CA GLY A 268 25.88 -14.25 -3.48
C GLY A 268 26.25 -13.00 -2.65
N GLY A 269 26.26 -13.10 -1.31
CA GLY A 269 26.68 -12.01 -0.41
C GLY A 269 25.60 -10.97 -0.14
N ARG A 270 24.34 -11.27 -0.46
CA ARG A 270 23.19 -10.40 -0.18
C ARG A 270 22.86 -10.41 1.32
N SER A 271 22.35 -9.29 1.82
CA SER A 271 21.63 -9.30 3.09
C SER A 271 20.29 -10.03 2.96
N MET A 272 19.72 -10.48 4.09
CA MET A 272 18.38 -11.09 4.11
C MET A 272 17.32 -10.23 3.42
N ALA A 273 17.35 -8.91 3.65
CA ALA A 273 16.37 -7.98 3.07
C ALA A 273 16.55 -7.76 1.56
N GLN A 274 17.75 -7.97 1.01
CA GLN A 274 18.00 -7.92 -0.44
C GLN A 274 17.70 -9.25 -1.12
N GLY A 275 17.80 -10.35 -0.37
CA GLY A 275 17.49 -11.69 -0.84
C GLY A 275 16.00 -11.96 -0.92
N ALA A 276 15.25 -11.49 0.09
CA ALA A 276 13.79 -11.56 0.19
C ALA A 276 13.11 -10.63 -0.81
#